data_AF-A0A379JYN9-F1
#
_entry.id   AF-A0A379JYN9-F1
#
_cell.length_a   1.000
_cell.length_b   1.000
_cell.length_c   1.000
_cell.angle_alpha   90.00
_cell.angle_beta   90.00
_cell.angle_gamma   90.00
#
_symmetry.space_group_name_H-M   'P 1'
#
loop_
_entity.id
_entity.type
_entity.pdbx_description
1 polymer ?
#
loop_
_entity_poly.entity_id
_entity_poly.type
_entity_poly.pdbx_seq_one_letter_code
_entity_poly.pdbx_strand_id
1 'polypeptide(L)'
;MLVMDALNPLDHEVFQLVFGATMTLLIAMEFKHSIVKVALRKESIIQVKTVILIAILALARKLIIPEPDIAPAKVAVLAGTVLALGLTYWLMRERDDRKSE
;
A
#
# COMPACT_ATOMS: atom_id res chain seq x y z
N MET A 1 17.84 -25.86 -21.02
CA MET A 1 18.50 -25.71 -19.71
C MET A 1 19.07 -24.30 -19.50
N LEU A 2 18.45 -23.24 -20.07
CA LEU A 2 18.92 -21.84 -19.98
C LEU A 2 17.94 -20.90 -19.27
N VAL A 3 16.67 -21.32 -19.09
CA VAL A 3 15.63 -20.50 -18.46
C VAL A 3 15.72 -20.53 -16.93
N MET A 4 16.25 -21.62 -16.35
CA MET A 4 16.36 -21.79 -14.90
C MET A 4 17.55 -21.03 -14.29
N ASP A 5 18.59 -20.75 -15.09
CA ASP A 5 19.79 -20.02 -14.63
C ASP A 5 19.59 -18.49 -14.65
N ALA A 6 18.73 -17.99 -15.55
CA ALA A 6 18.26 -16.60 -15.58
C ALA A 6 17.19 -16.28 -14.51
N LEU A 7 16.65 -17.31 -13.86
CA LEU A 7 15.72 -17.21 -12.75
C LEU A 7 16.39 -17.63 -11.44
N ASN A 8 17.64 -17.24 -11.23
CA ASN A 8 18.31 -17.49 -9.95
C ASN A 8 17.71 -16.56 -8.87
N PRO A 9 16.88 -17.04 -7.94
CA PRO A 9 16.23 -16.21 -6.93
C PRO A 9 17.20 -15.70 -5.85
N LEU A 10 18.50 -16.01 -5.96
CA LEU A 10 19.56 -15.42 -5.14
C LEU A 10 19.98 -14.03 -5.64
N ASP A 11 19.61 -13.64 -6.86
CA ASP A 11 19.84 -12.28 -7.35
C ASP A 11 18.79 -11.34 -6.74
N HIS A 12 19.25 -10.34 -5.99
CA HIS A 12 18.38 -9.43 -5.23
C HIS A 12 17.36 -8.72 -6.13
N GLU A 13 17.74 -8.45 -7.38
CA GLU A 13 16.91 -7.76 -8.36
C GLU A 13 15.71 -8.62 -8.83
N VAL A 14 15.94 -9.91 -9.11
CA VAL A 14 14.89 -10.84 -9.54
C VAL A 14 13.92 -11.12 -8.39
N PHE A 15 14.44 -11.33 -7.18
CA PHE A 15 13.61 -11.50 -5.99
C PHE A 15 12.73 -10.27 -5.74
N GLN A 16 13.32 -9.07 -5.77
CA GLN A 16 12.61 -7.80 -5.58
C GLN A 16 11.51 -7.58 -6.63
N LEU A 17 11.78 -7.96 -7.88
CA LEU A 17 10.81 -7.84 -8.97
C LEU A 17 9.63 -8.80 -8.79
N VAL A 18 9.87 -10.09 -8.51
CA VAL A 18 8.82 -11.09 -8.35
C VAL A 18 8.01 -10.87 -7.07
N PHE A 19 8.69 -10.58 -5.95
CA PHE A 19 8.04 -10.27 -4.68
C PHE A 19 7.22 -8.98 -4.78
N GLY A 20 7.77 -7.95 -5.40
CA GLY A 20 7.06 -6.72 -5.68
C GLY A 20 5.81 -6.97 -6.53
N ALA A 21 5.95 -7.66 -7.66
CA ALA A 21 4.83 -7.99 -8.54
C ALA A 21 3.71 -8.73 -7.79
N THR A 22 4.08 -9.73 -6.98
CA THR A 22 3.14 -10.50 -6.15
C THR A 22 2.42 -9.63 -5.12
N MET A 23 3.13 -8.75 -4.42
CA MET A 23 2.53 -7.79 -3.47
C MET A 23 1.58 -6.80 -4.17
N THR A 24 1.90 -6.35 -5.40
CA THR A 24 0.97 -5.55 -6.22
C THR A 24 -0.34 -6.30 -6.46
N LEU A 25 -0.24 -7.59 -6.78
CA LEU A 25 -1.38 -8.44 -7.08
C LEU A 25 -2.25 -8.65 -5.83
N LEU A 26 -1.63 -8.92 -4.67
CA LEU A 26 -2.32 -9.04 -3.39
C LEU A 26 -3.07 -7.75 -3.04
N ILE A 27 -2.43 -6.59 -3.20
CA ILE A 27 -3.09 -5.28 -2.97
C ILE A 27 -4.28 -5.10 -3.92
N ALA A 28 -4.16 -5.47 -5.20
CA ALA A 28 -5.25 -5.34 -6.16
C ALA A 28 -6.43 -6.28 -5.84
N MET A 29 -6.15 -7.51 -5.40
CA MET A 29 -7.18 -8.48 -4.97
C MET A 29 -7.88 -8.04 -3.68
N GLU A 30 -7.12 -7.54 -2.70
CA GLU A 30 -7.65 -6.92 -1.49
C GLU A 30 -8.50 -5.69 -1.81
N PHE A 31 -8.09 -4.87 -2.77
CA PHE A 31 -8.85 -3.70 -3.22
C PHE A 31 -10.18 -4.09 -3.86
N LYS A 32 -10.20 -5.11 -4.72
CA LYS A 32 -11.46 -5.64 -5.31
C LYS A 32 -12.40 -6.16 -4.24
N HIS A 33 -11.90 -6.96 -3.29
CA HIS A 33 -12.72 -7.52 -2.22
C HIS A 33 -13.25 -6.44 -1.26
N SER A 34 -12.40 -5.47 -0.92
CA SER A 34 -12.76 -4.30 -0.11
C SER A 34 -13.83 -3.44 -0.79
N ILE A 35 -13.64 -3.08 -2.07
CA ILE A 35 -14.63 -2.31 -2.85
C ILE A 35 -15.96 -3.06 -2.94
N VAL A 36 -15.95 -4.36 -3.27
CA VAL A 36 -17.18 -5.14 -3.44
C VAL A 36 -17.94 -5.25 -2.12
N LYS A 37 -17.27 -5.56 -1.01
CA LYS A 37 -17.89 -5.65 0.31
C LYS A 37 -18.49 -4.32 0.76
N VAL A 38 -17.88 -3.21 0.38
CA VAL A 38 -18.30 -1.85 0.72
C VAL A 38 -19.42 -1.34 -0.20
N ALA A 39 -19.38 -1.63 -1.50
CA ALA A 39 -20.45 -1.26 -2.44
C ALA A 39 -21.81 -1.90 -2.07
N LEU A 40 -21.79 -3.04 -1.36
CA LEU A 40 -22.99 -3.70 -0.84
C LEU A 40 -23.52 -3.14 0.49
N ARG A 41 -22.74 -2.39 1.27
CA ARG A 41 -23.19 -1.77 2.54
C ARG A 41 -23.19 -0.24 2.39
N LYS A 42 -24.38 0.36 2.30
CA LYS A 42 -24.63 1.82 2.14
C LYS A 42 -24.20 2.68 3.36
N GLU A 43 -22.97 2.55 3.86
CA GLU A 43 -22.41 3.43 4.89
C GLU A 43 -21.11 4.09 4.40
N SER A 44 -21.28 5.28 3.81
CA SER A 44 -20.26 6.00 3.04
C SER A 44 -19.00 6.44 3.83
N ILE A 45 -19.00 6.39 5.16
CA ILE A 45 -17.88 6.91 5.97
C ILE A 45 -16.87 5.80 6.31
N ILE A 46 -17.35 4.59 6.60
CA ILE A 46 -16.51 3.39 6.81
C ILE A 46 -15.76 3.01 5.51
N GLN A 47 -16.33 3.35 4.36
CA GLN A 47 -15.75 3.16 3.03
C GLN A 47 -14.39 3.84 2.86
N VAL A 48 -14.32 5.14 3.14
CA VAL A 48 -13.11 5.93 2.86
C VAL A 48 -11.97 5.51 3.79
N LYS A 49 -12.28 5.07 5.02
CA LYS A 49 -11.30 4.58 6.00
C LYS A 49 -10.55 3.35 5.50
N THR A 50 -11.27 2.43 4.87
CA THR A 50 -10.68 1.20 4.33
C THR A 50 -9.82 1.48 3.10
N VAL A 51 -10.24 2.40 2.23
CA VAL A 51 -9.46 2.83 1.07
C VAL A 51 -8.15 3.51 1.49
N ILE A 52 -8.20 4.38 2.51
CA ILE A 52 -6.99 5.03 3.05
C ILE A 52 -6.04 4.01 3.67
N LEU A 53 -6.57 3.02 4.40
CA LEU A 53 -5.75 1.96 4.99
C LEU A 53 -5.02 1.14 3.91
N ILE A 54 -5.71 0.84 2.80
CA ILE A 54 -5.10 0.16 1.65
C ILE A 54 -4.05 1.05 0.97
N ALA A 55 -4.29 2.36 0.85
CA ALA A 55 -3.31 3.30 0.30
C ALA A 55 -2.03 3.37 1.16
N ILE A 56 -2.17 3.37 2.48
CA ILE A 56 -1.05 3.30 3.43
C ILE A 56 -0.29 1.98 3.27
N LEU A 57 -0.99 0.85 3.17
CA LEU A 57 -0.37 -0.46 2.93
C LEU A 57 0.36 -0.55 1.58
N ALA A 58 -0.21 0.05 0.54
CA ALA A 58 0.41 0.11 -0.78
C ALA A 58 1.69 0.95 -0.80
N LEU A 59 1.73 2.05 -0.03
CA LEU A 59 2.95 2.83 0.15
C LEU A 59 3.98 2.12 1.03
N ALA A 60 3.54 1.39 2.06
CA ALA A 60 4.43 0.59 2.90
C ALA A 60 5.25 -0.40 2.06
N ARG A 61 4.68 -0.99 1.00
CA ARG A 61 5.44 -1.83 0.06
C ARG A 61 6.66 -1.12 -0.55
N LYS A 62 6.52 0.16 -0.93
CA LYS A 62 7.60 0.96 -1.51
C LYS A 62 8.67 1.35 -0.48
N LEU A 63 8.34 1.27 0.81
CA LEU A 63 9.26 1.47 1.93
C LEU A 63 9.97 0.18 2.37
N ILE A 64 9.31 -0.98 2.30
CA ILE A 64 9.86 -2.28 2.71
C ILE A 64 11.02 -2.70 1.82
N ILE A 65 10.99 -2.28 0.55
CA ILE A 65 12.00 -2.63 -0.45
C ILE A 65 12.55 -1.34 -1.07
N PRO A 66 13.47 -0.68 -0.36
CA PRO A 66 14.13 0.51 -0.87
C PRO A 66 15.07 0.14 -2.02
N GLU A 67 15.10 0.94 -3.09
CA GLU A 67 16.10 0.79 -4.15
C GLU A 67 17.52 1.04 -3.59
N PRO A 68 18.59 0.39 -4.07
CA PRO A 68 19.93 0.58 -3.50
C PRO A 68 20.55 1.97 -3.73
N ASP A 69 19.97 2.80 -4.61
CA ASP A 69 20.44 4.15 -4.97
C ASP A 69 19.35 5.24 -4.82
N ILE A 70 18.66 5.23 -3.68
CA ILE A 70 17.61 6.22 -3.41
C ILE A 70 18.25 7.56 -3.05
N ALA A 71 18.02 8.56 -3.90
CA ALA A 71 18.35 9.94 -3.56
C ALA A 71 17.66 10.36 -2.24
N PRO A 72 18.33 11.13 -1.36
CA PRO A 72 17.76 11.60 -0.09
C PRO A 72 16.42 12.33 -0.27
N ALA A 73 16.28 13.05 -1.38
CA ALA A 73 15.05 13.74 -1.75
C ALA A 73 13.85 12.79 -1.93
N LYS A 74 14.08 11.59 -2.49
CA LYS A 74 13.02 10.60 -2.75
C LYS A 74 12.54 9.95 -1.45
N VAL A 75 13.43 9.78 -0.47
CA VAL A 75 13.06 9.36 0.89
C VAL A 75 12.23 10.44 1.60
N ALA A 76 12.60 11.71 1.47
CA ALA A 76 11.83 12.82 2.04
C ALA A 76 10.42 12.92 1.46
N VAL A 77 10.27 12.73 0.14
CA VAL A 77 8.96 12.67 -0.53
C VAL A 77 8.12 11.50 -0.02
N LEU A 78 8.72 10.32 0.14
CA LEU A 78 8.04 9.14 0.71
C LEU A 78 7.56 9.41 2.15
N ALA A 79 8.42 9.97 3.00
CA ALA A 79 8.06 10.33 4.37
C ALA A 79 6.93 11.36 4.42
N GLY A 80 6.99 12.41 3.59
CA GLY A 80 5.93 13.42 3.47
C GLY A 80 4.60 12.81 3.01
N THR A 81 4.64 11.86 2.07
CA THR A 81 3.44 11.17 1.57
C THR A 81 2.79 10.33 2.67
N VAL A 82 3.60 9.59 3.45
CA VAL A 82 3.10 8.79 4.58
C VAL A 82 2.50 9.69 5.67
N LEU A 83 3.15 10.82 6.00
CA LEU A 83 2.62 11.78 6.96
C LEU A 83 1.29 12.38 6.51
N ALA A 84 1.16 12.77 5.24
CA ALA A 84 -0.08 13.33 4.70
C ALA A 84 -1.24 12.33 4.77
N LEU A 85 -0.98 11.05 4.45
CA LEU A 85 -2.00 10.01 4.54
C LEU A 85 -2.33 9.63 5.99
N GLY A 86 -1.33 9.59 6.87
CA GLY A 86 -1.55 9.40 8.30
C GLY A 86 -2.41 10.50 8.90
N LEU A 87 -2.17 11.77 8.51
CA LEU A 87 -2.98 12.91 8.94
C LEU A 87 -4.41 12.83 8.40
N THR A 88 -4.58 12.43 7.14
CA THR A 88 -5.91 12.24 6.53
C THR A 88 -6.69 11.13 7.26
N TYR A 89 -6.03 10.03 7.60
CA TYR A 89 -6.62 8.96 8.41
C TYR A 89 -7.03 9.42 9.80
N TRP A 90 -6.15 10.19 10.47
CA TRP A 90 -6.43 10.72 11.81
C TRP A 90 -7.63 11.67 11.82
N LEU A 91 -7.68 12.63 10.88
CA LEU A 91 -8.79 13.57 10.76
C LEU A 91 -10.13 12.87 10.47
N MET A 92 -10.12 11.79 9.70
CA MET A 92 -11.31 11.00 9.46
C MET A 92 -11.74 10.22 10.71
N ARG A 93 -10.80 9.63 11.45
CA ARG A 93 -11.10 8.95 12.71
C ARG A 93 -11.76 9.90 13.71
N GLU A 94 -11.24 11.12 13.84
CA GLU A 94 -11.78 12.15 14.73
C GLU A 94 -13.22 12.59 14.35
N ARG A 95 -13.61 12.41 13.08
CA ARG A 95 -14.98 12.74 12.61
C ARG A 95 -15.96 11.59 12.87
N ASP A 96 -15.48 10.35 12.85
CA ASP A 96 -16.26 9.16 13.22
C ASP A 96 -16.57 9.16 14.72
N ASP A 97 -15.57 9.41 15.57
CA ASP A 97 -15.73 9.37 17.03
C ASP A 97 -16.76 10.42 17.52
N ARG A 98 -16.85 11.57 16.84
CA ARG A 98 -17.85 12.63 17.12
C ARG A 98 -19.27 12.36 16.59
N LYS A 99 -19.46 11.38 15.71
CA LYS A 99 -20.79 11.01 15.20
C LYS A 99 -21.47 9.92 16.02
N SER A 100 -20.73 9.26 16.91
CA SER A 100 -21.24 8.23 17.82
C SER A 100 -21.54 8.75 19.23
N GLU A 101 -21.41 10.06 19.45
CA GLU A 101 -21.84 10.78 20.67
C GLU A 101 -23.06 11.66 20.34
#